data_AF-A0A564N539-F1
#
_entry.id   AF-A0A564N539-F1
#
_cell.length_a   1.000
_cell.length_b   1.000
_cell.length_c   1.000
_cell.angle_alpha   90.00
_cell.angle_beta   90.00
_cell.angle_gamma   90.00
#
_symmetry.space_group_name_H-M   'P 1'
#
loop_
_entity.id
_entity.type
_entity.pdbx_description
1 polymer ?
#
loop_
_entity_poly.entity_id
_entity_poly.type
_entity_poly.pdbx_seq_one_letter_code
_entity_poly.pdbx_strand_id
1 'polypeptide(L)'
;MANALIGNNIYATSVPGVGIRVNVWLNTTGEYEGSSTPFNADSSEHHIGDADFSLGKTTFFVHYAHTNYSPVYQLQLVATGGEINSNSSLSFTDPVSTVAIKDSDGEFVISQLHISGTTNIQLVPMGCTASTTALNFPMGSVKTSEFNLSNKVGSAQQTLTLTCEPGTNVQMRISATEAEGDNPDHTVIALTPGENVATGVGVQLNLNGAPLSMNTSTYRVFDQVNRTTVTNSEAEASYTIFSDPNNTGGASGTDTLYFSTNYYKTGSEVTPGTANASGTITFTYN
;
A
#
# COMPACT_ATOMS: atom_id res chain seq x y z
N MET A 1 0.12 4.53 -27.43
CA MET A 1 1.48 3.96 -27.26
C MET A 1 1.28 2.51 -26.92
N ALA A 2 1.98 1.58 -27.60
CA ALA A 2 1.81 0.16 -27.36
C ALA A 2 2.20 -0.13 -25.91
N ASN A 3 1.23 -0.50 -25.08
CA ASN A 3 1.49 -0.85 -23.70
C ASN A 3 2.43 -2.07 -23.72
N ALA A 4 3.59 -1.97 -23.09
CA ALA A 4 4.50 -3.11 -23.00
C ALA A 4 3.87 -4.16 -22.09
N LEU A 5 3.89 -5.44 -22.49
CA LEU A 5 3.46 -6.53 -21.63
C LEU A 5 4.43 -6.64 -20.45
N ILE A 6 3.91 -6.52 -19.23
CA ILE A 6 4.66 -6.67 -17.97
C ILE A 6 4.68 -8.16 -17.56
N GLY A 7 3.57 -8.87 -17.76
CA GLY A 7 3.39 -10.28 -17.42
C GLY A 7 1.95 -10.57 -17.00
N ASN A 8 1.51 -11.84 -17.05
CA ASN A 8 0.14 -12.25 -16.72
C ASN A 8 -0.96 -11.42 -17.43
N ASN A 9 -0.75 -11.10 -18.72
CA ASN A 9 -1.64 -10.25 -19.52
C ASN A 9 -1.87 -8.85 -18.94
N ILE A 10 -0.95 -8.38 -18.10
CA ILE A 10 -0.91 -7.02 -17.57
C ILE A 10 -0.01 -6.18 -18.46
N TYR A 11 -0.56 -5.06 -18.91
CA TYR A 11 0.04 -4.12 -19.83
C TYR A 11 0.42 -2.85 -19.08
N ALA A 12 1.60 -2.30 -19.35
CA ALA A 12 2.07 -1.07 -18.72
C ALA A 12 1.17 0.12 -19.07
N THR A 13 0.96 1.03 -18.11
CA THR A 13 0.22 2.27 -18.35
C THR A 13 1.14 3.48 -18.45
N SER A 14 0.55 4.68 -18.64
CA SER A 14 1.26 5.96 -18.51
C SER A 14 1.74 6.25 -17.08
N VAL A 15 1.26 5.51 -16.09
CA VAL A 15 1.61 5.69 -14.68
C VAL A 15 2.50 4.54 -14.20
N PRO A 16 3.76 4.81 -13.81
CA PRO A 16 4.62 3.80 -13.20
C PRO A 16 3.95 3.13 -11.99
N GLY A 17 4.19 1.83 -11.82
CA GLY A 17 3.57 1.04 -10.74
C GLY A 17 2.10 0.67 -10.95
N VAL A 18 1.47 1.11 -12.05
CA VAL A 18 0.11 0.72 -12.42
C VAL A 18 0.08 0.08 -13.81
N GLY A 19 -0.48 -1.11 -13.87
CA GLY A 19 -0.77 -1.86 -15.08
C GLY A 19 -2.28 -1.93 -15.35
N ILE A 20 -2.62 -2.36 -16.57
CA ILE A 20 -3.97 -2.61 -17.05
C ILE A 20 -4.08 -4.07 -17.48
N ARG A 21 -5.17 -4.72 -17.10
CA ARG A 21 -5.62 -5.99 -17.70
C ARG A 21 -7.05 -5.83 -18.20
N VAL A 22 -7.35 -6.41 -19.36
CA VAL A 22 -8.72 -6.48 -19.90
C VAL A 22 -9.06 -7.94 -20.11
N ASN A 23 -10.09 -8.39 -19.40
CA ASN A 23 -10.68 -9.71 -19.54
C ASN A 23 -11.87 -9.60 -20.50
N VAL A 24 -12.00 -10.57 -21.38
CA VAL A 24 -13.04 -10.63 -22.40
C VAL A 24 -13.68 -12.01 -22.35
N TRP A 25 -15.00 -12.03 -22.17
CA TRP A 25 -15.80 -13.23 -22.39
C TRP A 25 -16.58 -13.01 -23.66
N LEU A 26 -16.36 -13.88 -24.63
CA LEU A 26 -17.12 -13.87 -25.86
C LEU A 26 -18.21 -14.92 -25.72
N ASN A 27 -19.47 -14.57 -25.91
CA ASN A 27 -20.51 -15.57 -26.12
C ASN A 27 -20.82 -15.61 -27.62
N THR A 28 -20.52 -16.75 -28.24
CA THR A 28 -20.70 -16.94 -29.68
C THR A 28 -21.79 -17.98 -29.94
N THR A 29 -22.74 -17.62 -30.79
CA THR A 29 -23.69 -18.56 -31.36
C THR A 29 -23.67 -18.44 -32.87
N GLY A 30 -23.92 -19.53 -33.57
CA GLY A 30 -24.00 -19.47 -35.02
C GLY A 30 -24.24 -20.82 -35.68
N GLU A 31 -24.54 -20.76 -36.97
CA GLU A 31 -24.77 -21.92 -37.82
C GLU A 31 -24.10 -21.70 -39.18
N TYR A 32 -23.54 -22.78 -39.74
CA TYR A 32 -23.03 -22.77 -41.10
C TYR A 32 -24.18 -23.05 -42.07
N GLU A 33 -24.32 -22.24 -43.12
CA GLU A 33 -25.38 -22.46 -44.11
C GLU A 33 -25.25 -23.84 -44.76
N GLY A 34 -26.36 -24.60 -44.74
CA GLY A 34 -26.41 -25.93 -45.36
C GLY A 34 -25.64 -27.03 -44.61
N SER A 35 -25.17 -26.79 -43.38
CA SER A 35 -24.47 -27.77 -42.57
C SER A 35 -25.12 -27.95 -41.20
N SER A 36 -25.16 -29.19 -40.71
CA SER A 36 -25.55 -29.52 -39.33
C SER A 36 -24.39 -29.45 -38.35
N THR A 37 -23.18 -29.10 -38.80
CA THR A 37 -22.01 -28.93 -37.92
C THR A 37 -22.24 -27.72 -37.01
N PRO A 38 -22.27 -27.89 -35.69
CA PRO A 38 -22.45 -26.77 -34.77
C PRO A 38 -21.24 -25.85 -34.81
N PHE A 39 -21.48 -24.53 -34.70
CA PHE A 39 -20.44 -23.56 -34.41
C PHE A 39 -19.90 -23.83 -33.01
N ASN A 40 -18.57 -23.81 -32.83
CA ASN A 40 -18.01 -24.05 -31.50
C ASN A 40 -18.09 -22.77 -30.70
N ALA A 41 -19.06 -22.70 -29.80
CA ALA A 41 -19.15 -21.61 -28.85
C ALA A 41 -17.93 -21.64 -27.93
N ASP A 42 -17.06 -20.64 -28.04
CA ASP A 42 -16.15 -20.30 -26.95
C ASP A 42 -16.92 -19.46 -25.94
N SER A 43 -16.75 -19.77 -24.67
CA SER A 43 -17.23 -18.97 -23.54
C SER A 43 -16.16 -18.85 -22.45
N SER A 44 -14.91 -19.15 -22.78
CA SER A 44 -13.78 -19.02 -21.88
C SER A 44 -13.38 -17.54 -21.72
N GLU A 45 -12.56 -17.29 -20.70
CA GLU A 45 -11.99 -15.97 -20.45
C GLU A 45 -10.77 -15.77 -21.35
N HIS A 46 -10.75 -14.65 -22.06
CA HIS A 46 -9.65 -14.23 -22.91
C HIS A 46 -9.06 -12.90 -22.45
N HIS A 47 -7.82 -12.66 -22.83
CA HIS A 47 -7.08 -11.44 -22.53
C HIS A 47 -6.52 -10.79 -23.79
N ILE A 48 -6.12 -9.52 -23.65
CA ILE A 48 -5.31 -8.86 -24.67
C ILE A 48 -4.02 -9.68 -24.88
N GLY A 49 -3.73 -10.02 -26.13
CA GLY A 49 -2.51 -10.75 -26.51
C GLY A 49 -2.60 -12.27 -26.43
N ASP A 50 -3.76 -12.83 -26.10
CA ASP A 50 -3.99 -14.28 -26.20
C ASP A 50 -3.83 -14.78 -27.66
N ALA A 51 -3.54 -16.08 -27.80
CA ALA A 51 -3.41 -16.72 -29.11
C ALA A 51 -4.77 -16.81 -29.83
N ASP A 52 -4.71 -16.81 -31.17
CA ASP A 52 -5.90 -16.97 -32.01
C ASP A 52 -6.71 -18.22 -31.62
N PHE A 53 -8.00 -18.03 -31.31
CA PHE A 53 -8.92 -19.10 -31.01
C PHE A 53 -9.78 -19.47 -32.23
N SER A 54 -9.82 -20.76 -32.55
CA SER A 54 -10.61 -21.26 -33.70
C SER A 54 -12.08 -21.44 -33.32
N LEU A 55 -12.93 -20.51 -33.76
CA LEU A 55 -14.39 -20.53 -33.52
C LEU A 55 -15.16 -21.65 -34.27
N GLY A 56 -14.54 -22.28 -35.27
CA GLY A 56 -15.12 -23.45 -35.93
C GLY A 56 -14.38 -23.84 -37.20
N LYS A 57 -14.44 -25.14 -37.54
CA LYS A 57 -13.85 -25.69 -38.76
C LYS A 57 -14.83 -26.63 -39.43
N THR A 58 -15.24 -26.28 -40.64
CA THR A 58 -16.05 -27.13 -41.52
C THR A 58 -15.18 -28.11 -42.30
N THR A 59 -15.73 -29.27 -42.64
CA THR A 59 -15.10 -30.31 -43.49
C THR A 59 -15.62 -30.30 -44.94
N PHE A 60 -16.64 -29.48 -45.24
CA PHE A 60 -17.26 -29.33 -46.57
C PHE A 60 -17.23 -27.87 -47.03
N PHE A 61 -17.43 -27.62 -48.34
CA PHE A 61 -17.47 -26.28 -48.93
C PHE A 61 -18.71 -25.47 -48.47
N VAL A 62 -18.69 -24.99 -47.22
CA VAL A 62 -19.64 -23.99 -46.73
C VAL A 62 -19.03 -22.61 -46.94
N HIS A 63 -19.80 -21.72 -47.53
CA HIS A 63 -19.33 -20.39 -47.94
C HIS A 63 -19.83 -19.27 -47.03
N TYR A 64 -20.83 -19.54 -46.18
CA TYR A 64 -21.46 -18.55 -45.33
C TYR A 64 -21.80 -19.13 -43.94
N ALA A 65 -21.64 -18.31 -42.92
CA ALA A 65 -22.07 -18.61 -41.56
C ALA A 65 -22.83 -17.39 -41.01
N HIS A 66 -23.93 -17.63 -40.30
CA HIS A 66 -24.63 -16.60 -39.54
C HIS A 66 -24.21 -16.72 -38.09
N THR A 67 -23.48 -15.73 -37.59
CA THR A 67 -22.92 -15.74 -36.23
C THR A 67 -23.34 -14.51 -35.46
N ASN A 68 -23.70 -14.70 -34.19
CA ASN A 68 -23.95 -13.63 -33.23
C ASN A 68 -22.83 -13.63 -32.19
N TYR A 69 -22.26 -12.45 -31.96
CA TYR A 69 -21.18 -12.22 -31.00
C TYR A 69 -21.68 -11.27 -29.91
N SER A 70 -21.63 -11.72 -28.66
CA SER A 70 -21.94 -10.89 -27.49
C SER A 70 -20.73 -10.84 -26.56
N PRO A 71 -19.78 -9.90 -26.77
CA PRO A 71 -18.62 -9.75 -25.92
C PRO A 71 -18.97 -9.00 -24.62
N VAL A 72 -18.38 -9.46 -23.52
CA VAL A 72 -18.39 -8.80 -22.22
C VAL A 72 -16.95 -8.47 -21.85
N TYR A 73 -16.70 -7.23 -21.45
CA TYR A 73 -15.37 -6.76 -21.05
C TYR A 73 -15.33 -6.47 -19.55
N GLN A 74 -14.22 -6.81 -18.90
CA GLN A 74 -13.88 -6.34 -17.57
C GLN A 74 -12.48 -5.70 -17.61
N LEU A 75 -12.41 -4.42 -17.22
CA LEU A 75 -11.15 -3.70 -17.08
C LEU A 75 -10.68 -3.77 -15.63
N GLN A 76 -9.40 -4.06 -15.44
CA GLN A 76 -8.75 -4.07 -14.14
C GLN A 76 -7.52 -3.17 -14.14
N LEU A 77 -7.39 -2.36 -13.09
CA LEU A 77 -6.15 -1.68 -12.74
C LEU A 77 -5.38 -2.56 -11.77
N VAL A 78 -4.12 -2.84 -12.10
CA VAL A 78 -3.29 -3.76 -11.33
C VAL A 78 -2.08 -3.01 -10.81
N ALA A 79 -1.86 -3.02 -9.49
CA ALA A 79 -0.62 -2.52 -8.93
C ALA A 79 0.53 -3.46 -9.34
N THR A 80 1.49 -2.94 -10.12
CA THR A 80 2.61 -3.72 -10.66
C THR A 80 3.87 -3.63 -9.80
N GLY A 81 3.79 -2.87 -8.70
CA GLY A 81 4.92 -2.59 -7.82
C GLY A 81 5.78 -1.42 -8.32
N GLY A 82 6.52 -0.79 -7.42
CA GLY A 82 7.27 0.44 -7.69
C GLY A 82 6.53 1.70 -7.25
N GLU A 83 7.14 2.85 -7.51
CA GLU A 83 6.63 4.16 -7.08
C GLU A 83 5.45 4.61 -7.93
N ILE A 84 4.37 5.03 -7.26
CA ILE A 84 3.22 5.71 -7.88
C ILE A 84 3.29 7.17 -7.41
N ASN A 85 3.65 8.07 -8.33
CA ASN A 85 3.75 9.50 -8.00
C ASN A 85 2.37 10.06 -7.60
N SER A 86 2.34 10.95 -6.61
CA SER A 86 1.13 11.68 -6.24
C SER A 86 0.58 12.48 -7.42
N ASN A 87 -0.75 12.56 -7.51
CA ASN A 87 -1.47 13.26 -8.58
C ASN A 87 -1.17 12.71 -9.99
N SER A 88 -0.80 11.43 -10.08
CA SER A 88 -0.67 10.76 -11.37
C SER A 88 -2.05 10.66 -12.03
N SER A 89 -2.09 10.98 -13.32
CA SER A 89 -3.29 10.81 -14.14
C SER A 89 -3.08 9.67 -15.12
N LEU A 90 -3.90 8.63 -15.01
CA LEU A 90 -3.93 7.56 -15.98
C LEU A 90 -4.78 7.96 -17.18
N SER A 91 -4.23 7.84 -18.39
CA SER A 91 -4.98 7.95 -19.64
C SER A 91 -4.91 6.64 -20.41
N PHE A 92 -6.01 6.32 -21.10
CA PHE A 92 -6.12 5.10 -21.89
C PHE A 92 -5.89 5.39 -23.38
N THR A 93 -5.29 4.43 -24.08
CA THR A 93 -5.35 4.40 -25.55
C THR A 93 -6.77 4.06 -25.99
N ASP A 94 -7.28 4.69 -27.04
CA ASP A 94 -8.62 4.43 -27.55
C ASP A 94 -8.54 3.84 -28.97
N PRO A 95 -9.13 2.64 -29.23
CA PRO A 95 -9.76 1.75 -28.26
C PRO A 95 -8.74 1.09 -27.31
N VAL A 96 -9.20 0.67 -26.13
CA VAL A 96 -8.40 0.01 -25.09
C VAL A 96 -8.16 -1.46 -25.41
N SER A 97 -9.18 -2.11 -25.98
CA SER A 97 -9.14 -3.49 -26.43
C SER A 97 -9.96 -3.63 -27.71
N THR A 98 -9.57 -4.53 -28.58
CA THR A 98 -10.27 -4.85 -29.83
C THR A 98 -10.39 -6.35 -29.97
N VAL A 99 -11.59 -6.82 -30.30
CA VAL A 99 -11.87 -8.21 -30.67
C VAL A 99 -12.14 -8.24 -32.15
N ALA A 100 -11.37 -9.05 -32.88
CA ALA A 100 -11.50 -9.25 -34.31
C ALA A 100 -11.62 -10.73 -34.65
N ILE A 101 -12.26 -11.02 -35.77
CA ILE A 101 -12.33 -12.35 -36.37
C ILE A 101 -11.46 -12.35 -37.62
N LYS A 102 -10.88 -13.50 -37.96
CA LYS A 102 -10.03 -13.64 -39.14
C LYS A 102 -10.45 -14.85 -39.96
N ASP A 103 -10.60 -14.66 -41.25
CA ASP A 103 -10.86 -15.71 -42.24
C ASP A 103 -9.86 -15.63 -43.41
N SER A 104 -10.18 -16.30 -44.52
CA SER A 104 -9.35 -16.25 -45.73
C SER A 104 -9.35 -14.91 -46.45
N ASP A 105 -10.38 -14.09 -46.23
CA ASP A 105 -10.60 -12.80 -46.90
C ASP A 105 -9.98 -11.65 -46.11
N GLY A 106 -9.81 -11.83 -44.79
CA GLY A 106 -9.03 -10.91 -43.97
C GLY A 106 -9.41 -10.95 -42.49
N GLU A 107 -9.04 -9.88 -41.80
CA GLU A 107 -9.40 -9.65 -40.40
C GLU A 107 -10.49 -8.58 -40.32
N PHE A 108 -11.52 -8.84 -39.52
CA PHE A 108 -12.68 -7.99 -39.34
C PHE A 108 -12.92 -7.74 -37.85
N VAL A 109 -12.93 -6.47 -37.46
CA VAL A 109 -13.20 -6.06 -36.08
C VAL A 109 -14.68 -6.22 -35.76
N ILE A 110 -15.00 -7.03 -34.74
CA ILE A 110 -16.38 -7.29 -34.31
C ILE A 110 -16.76 -6.51 -33.05
N SER A 111 -15.78 -6.08 -32.25
CA SER A 111 -16.05 -5.32 -31.03
C SER A 111 -14.82 -4.54 -30.57
N GLN A 112 -15.06 -3.40 -29.94
CA GLN A 112 -14.03 -2.53 -29.39
C GLN A 112 -14.45 -2.01 -28.02
N LEU A 113 -13.53 -2.02 -27.06
CA LEU A 113 -13.70 -1.39 -25.77
C LEU A 113 -13.19 0.05 -25.84
N HIS A 114 -14.12 0.99 -25.80
CA HIS A 114 -13.83 2.42 -25.69
C HIS A 114 -14.03 2.89 -24.25
N ILE A 115 -13.08 3.67 -23.74
CA ILE A 115 -13.22 4.36 -22.46
C ILE A 115 -13.25 5.86 -22.76
N SER A 116 -14.46 6.42 -22.89
CA SER A 116 -14.67 7.84 -23.19
C SER A 116 -15.08 8.65 -21.96
N GLY A 117 -14.62 9.89 -21.86
CA GLY A 117 -14.87 10.81 -20.75
C GLY A 117 -13.57 11.12 -19.98
N THR A 118 -13.55 12.21 -19.21
CA THR A 118 -12.41 12.66 -18.37
C THR A 118 -12.08 11.63 -17.27
N THR A 119 -11.59 10.47 -17.68
CA THR A 119 -11.11 9.38 -16.84
C THR A 119 -9.66 9.63 -16.48
N ASN A 120 -9.36 10.86 -16.06
CA ASN A 120 -8.12 11.12 -15.32
C ASN A 120 -8.29 10.43 -13.97
N ILE A 121 -7.95 9.14 -13.91
CA ILE A 121 -7.95 8.40 -12.65
C ILE A 121 -6.79 8.97 -11.85
N GLN A 122 -7.12 9.83 -10.89
CA GLN A 122 -6.15 10.43 -10.00
C GLN A 122 -5.71 9.37 -9.00
N LEU A 123 -4.43 9.02 -9.07
CA LEU A 123 -3.80 8.11 -8.13
C LEU A 123 -3.10 8.91 -7.04
N VAL A 124 -3.47 8.63 -5.79
CA VAL A 124 -2.91 9.26 -4.61
C VAL A 124 -2.32 8.16 -3.72
N PRO A 125 -0.99 8.10 -3.55
CA PRO A 125 -0.35 7.11 -2.70
C PRO A 125 -0.64 7.44 -1.23
N MET A 126 -1.21 6.48 -0.49
CA MET A 126 -1.42 6.63 0.95
C MET A 126 -0.07 6.61 1.66
N GLY A 127 0.28 7.71 2.34
CA GLY A 127 1.58 7.86 2.99
C GLY A 127 1.72 9.18 3.73
N CYS A 128 2.85 9.35 4.41
CA CYS A 128 3.17 10.56 5.14
C CYS A 128 4.61 11.00 4.92
N THR A 129 4.84 12.30 5.08
CA THR A 129 6.16 12.92 5.19
C THR A 129 6.37 13.42 6.60
N ALA A 130 7.55 13.19 7.15
CA ALA A 130 7.94 13.67 8.48
C ALA A 130 8.67 15.01 8.36
N SER A 131 8.38 15.96 9.25
CA SER A 131 9.03 17.29 9.25
C SER A 131 10.54 17.25 9.53
N THR A 132 11.03 16.17 10.12
CA THR A 132 12.45 15.91 10.38
C THR A 132 12.73 14.41 10.34
N THR A 133 13.96 14.04 10.00
CA THR A 133 14.46 12.67 10.05
C THR A 133 15.06 12.29 11.41
N ALA A 134 15.26 13.26 12.31
CA ALA A 134 15.84 13.04 13.63
C ALA A 134 15.19 13.91 14.71
N LEU A 135 14.96 13.32 15.89
CA LEU A 135 14.52 14.01 17.10
C LEU A 135 15.67 13.98 18.11
N ASN A 136 16.17 15.16 18.47
CA ASN A 136 17.23 15.32 19.46
C ASN A 136 16.65 15.88 20.77
N PHE A 137 16.93 15.20 21.89
CA PHE A 137 16.40 15.54 23.21
C PHE A 137 17.55 15.97 24.13
N PRO A 138 17.91 17.26 24.21
CA PRO A 138 18.96 17.73 25.09
C PRO A 138 18.47 17.75 26.55
N MET A 139 18.68 16.66 27.28
CA MET A 139 18.17 16.49 28.64
C MET A 139 19.02 17.19 29.73
N GLY A 140 20.23 17.64 29.36
CA GLY A 140 21.16 18.27 30.29
C GLY A 140 21.65 17.33 31.40
N SER A 141 22.12 17.93 32.50
CA SER A 141 22.69 17.22 33.64
C SER A 141 21.71 17.10 34.80
N VAL A 142 21.63 15.92 35.40
CA VAL A 142 20.82 15.64 36.60
C VAL A 142 21.72 15.12 37.72
N LYS A 143 21.40 15.43 38.99
CA LYS A 143 22.15 14.90 40.13
C LYS A 143 21.68 13.48 40.43
N THR A 144 22.60 12.59 40.78
CA THR A 144 22.26 11.21 41.17
C THR A 144 21.34 11.16 42.38
N SER A 145 21.41 12.16 43.27
CA SER A 145 20.53 12.28 44.45
C SER A 145 19.05 12.44 44.11
N GLU A 146 18.71 12.96 42.92
CA GLU A 146 17.31 13.10 42.50
C GLU A 146 16.63 11.73 42.35
N PHE A 147 17.40 10.69 42.02
CA PHE A 147 16.91 9.31 41.90
C PHE A 147 16.60 8.64 43.25
N ASN A 148 16.87 9.33 44.37
CA ASN A 148 16.40 8.90 45.70
C ASN A 148 14.96 9.32 45.96
N LEU A 149 14.44 10.28 45.19
CA LEU A 149 13.09 10.84 45.35
C LEU A 149 12.11 10.29 44.30
N SER A 150 12.61 9.91 43.12
CA SER A 150 11.81 9.43 42.00
C SER A 150 12.62 8.50 41.11
N ASN A 151 11.98 7.47 40.55
CA ASN A 151 12.61 6.64 39.51
C ASN A 151 12.70 7.36 38.15
N LYS A 152 11.98 8.48 37.97
CA LYS A 152 12.01 9.31 36.77
C LYS A 152 12.56 10.70 37.08
N VAL A 153 13.61 11.11 36.39
CA VAL A 153 14.29 12.39 36.62
C VAL A 153 14.63 13.06 35.29
N GLY A 154 14.53 14.39 35.27
CA GLY A 154 14.78 15.18 34.07
C GLY A 154 13.65 15.04 33.03
N SER A 155 13.60 16.00 32.10
CA SER A 155 12.64 15.97 31.01
C SER A 155 13.15 16.78 29.83
N ALA A 156 12.96 16.25 28.63
CA ALA A 156 13.10 17.00 27.38
C ALA A 156 11.96 16.62 26.44
N GLN A 157 11.48 17.57 25.64
CA GLN A 157 10.35 17.39 24.73
C GLN A 157 10.73 17.79 23.31
N GLN A 158 10.17 17.08 22.34
CA GLN A 158 10.26 17.41 20.93
C GLN A 158 8.94 17.10 20.25
N THR A 159 8.64 17.82 19.19
CA THR A 159 7.49 17.53 18.34
C THR A 159 7.94 16.95 17.00
N LEU A 160 7.10 16.10 16.43
CA LEU A 160 7.23 15.60 15.07
C LEU A 160 5.92 15.87 14.35
N THR A 161 5.97 16.59 13.24
CA THR A 161 4.80 16.80 12.39
C THR A 161 4.83 15.77 11.26
N LEU A 162 3.72 15.05 11.10
CA LEU A 162 3.47 14.18 9.97
C LEU A 162 2.47 14.85 9.04
N THR A 163 2.85 15.08 7.78
CA THR A 163 1.96 15.54 6.72
C THR A 163 1.61 14.34 5.83
N CYS A 164 0.35 13.93 5.85
CA CYS A 164 -0.15 12.70 5.28
C CYS A 164 -1.26 12.96 4.25
N GLU A 165 -1.50 11.99 3.38
CA GLU A 165 -2.76 11.93 2.65
C GLU A 165 -3.90 11.55 3.62
N PRO A 166 -5.04 12.26 3.62
CA PRO A 166 -6.16 11.96 4.52
C PRO A 166 -6.62 10.51 4.43
N GLY A 167 -6.85 9.85 5.57
CA GLY A 167 -7.21 8.42 5.61
C GLY A 167 -6.02 7.46 5.58
N THR A 168 -4.77 7.96 5.63
CA THR A 168 -3.58 7.11 5.74
C THR A 168 -3.59 6.39 7.09
N ASN A 169 -3.53 5.05 7.07
CA ASN A 169 -3.32 4.27 8.28
C ASN A 169 -1.84 4.32 8.64
N VAL A 170 -1.52 4.86 9.81
CA VAL A 170 -0.13 4.97 10.25
C VAL A 170 0.07 4.19 11.53
N GLN A 171 1.00 3.26 11.46
CA GLN A 171 1.52 2.53 12.60
C GLN A 171 2.95 2.96 12.89
N MET A 172 3.33 2.94 14.16
CA MET A 172 4.65 3.31 14.63
C MET A 172 5.22 2.19 15.49
N ARG A 173 6.53 1.95 15.34
CA ARG A 173 7.30 1.03 16.18
C ARG A 173 8.59 1.70 16.62
N ILE A 174 9.00 1.42 17.86
CA ILE A 174 10.28 1.86 18.42
C ILE A 174 11.24 0.67 18.44
N SER A 175 12.45 0.85 17.92
CA SER A 175 13.52 -0.15 17.98
C SER A 175 14.75 0.47 18.63
N ALA A 176 15.20 -0.10 19.74
CA ALA A 176 16.42 0.34 20.45
C ALA A 176 16.95 -0.78 21.35
N THR A 177 18.17 -0.63 21.83
CA THR A 177 18.73 -1.53 22.86
C THR A 177 18.01 -1.28 24.18
N GLU A 178 17.49 -2.33 24.80
CA GLU A 178 16.78 -2.24 26.08
C GLU A 178 17.76 -2.15 27.25
N ALA A 179 17.40 -1.35 28.25
CA ALA A 179 18.16 -1.26 29.49
C ALA A 179 17.98 -2.52 30.34
N GLU A 180 19.07 -2.97 30.94
CA GLU A 180 19.09 -4.04 31.94
C GLU A 180 18.56 -3.55 33.29
N GLY A 181 18.03 -4.48 34.10
CA GLY A 181 17.52 -4.21 35.45
C GLY A 181 16.01 -3.96 35.49
N ASP A 182 15.58 -2.99 36.30
CA ASP A 182 14.18 -2.57 36.44
C ASP A 182 13.71 -1.84 35.17
N ASN A 183 13.10 -2.58 34.26
CA ASN A 183 12.60 -2.10 32.98
C ASN A 183 11.22 -2.73 32.68
N PRO A 184 10.17 -2.37 33.42
CA PRO A 184 8.84 -2.88 33.17
C PRO A 184 8.37 -2.47 31.77
N ASP A 185 7.70 -3.40 31.11
CA ASP A 185 7.11 -3.24 29.77
C ASP A 185 8.12 -2.84 28.68
N HIS A 186 9.42 -3.07 28.88
CA HIS A 186 10.48 -2.85 27.88
C HIS A 186 10.50 -1.39 27.35
N THR A 187 10.28 -0.42 28.26
CA THR A 187 10.10 1.01 27.94
C THR A 187 11.37 1.86 28.10
N VAL A 188 12.43 1.29 28.65
CA VAL A 188 13.68 2.00 28.96
C VAL A 188 14.78 1.61 27.97
N ILE A 189 15.30 2.61 27.26
CA ILE A 189 16.44 2.52 26.33
C ILE A 189 17.74 2.49 27.11
N ALA A 190 18.62 1.54 26.78
CA ALA A 190 19.96 1.46 27.33
C ALA A 190 20.81 2.67 26.91
N LEU A 191 21.73 3.06 27.79
CA LEU A 191 22.73 4.07 27.44
C LEU A 191 23.72 3.51 26.41
N THR A 192 24.14 4.36 25.49
CA THR A 192 25.16 4.05 24.49
C THR A 192 26.48 3.75 25.19
N PRO A 193 27.12 2.59 24.93
CA PRO A 193 28.41 2.24 25.54
C PRO A 193 29.51 3.26 25.20
N GLY A 194 30.43 3.49 26.15
CA GLY A 194 31.51 4.46 26.00
C GLY A 194 32.30 4.63 27.31
N GLU A 195 33.18 5.63 27.35
CA GLU A 195 33.94 5.95 28.56
C GLU A 195 33.08 6.75 29.55
N ASN A 196 33.20 6.43 30.84
CA ASN A 196 32.50 7.12 31.93
C ASN A 196 30.98 7.19 31.72
N VAL A 197 30.35 6.11 31.24
CA VAL A 197 28.88 6.02 31.10
C VAL A 197 28.25 5.74 32.46
N ALA A 198 27.13 6.43 32.76
CA ALA A 198 26.39 6.22 33.99
C ALA A 198 25.84 4.78 34.07
N THR A 199 25.71 4.23 35.27
CA THR A 199 25.10 2.90 35.49
C THR A 199 23.84 3.00 36.33
N GLY A 200 22.95 2.00 36.21
CA GLY A 200 21.68 1.93 36.93
C GLY A 200 20.62 2.92 36.43
N VAL A 201 20.81 3.48 35.24
CA VAL A 201 19.90 4.44 34.61
C VAL A 201 19.82 4.19 33.10
N GLY A 202 18.65 4.44 32.52
CA GLY A 202 18.44 4.49 31.07
C GLY A 202 17.55 5.67 30.68
N VAL A 203 17.12 5.73 29.43
CA VAL A 203 16.25 6.80 28.91
C VAL A 203 14.90 6.21 28.51
N GLN A 204 13.81 6.76 29.03
CA GLN A 204 12.45 6.38 28.64
C GLN A 204 11.91 7.40 27.63
N LEU A 205 11.42 6.91 26.49
CA LEU A 205 10.71 7.71 25.49
C LEU A 205 9.20 7.58 25.71
N ASN A 206 8.50 8.70 25.62
CA ASN A 206 7.06 8.77 25.80
C ASN A 206 6.42 9.50 24.61
N LEU A 207 5.18 9.13 24.28
CA LEU A 207 4.32 9.84 23.35
C LEU A 207 3.08 10.31 24.11
N ASN A 208 2.77 11.60 24.04
CA ASN A 208 1.65 12.22 24.78
C ASN A 208 1.65 11.88 26.27
N GLY A 209 2.85 11.73 26.87
CA GLY A 209 3.06 11.40 28.28
C GLY A 209 2.99 9.91 28.63
N ALA A 210 2.65 9.03 27.70
CA ALA A 210 2.65 7.59 27.92
C ALA A 210 3.97 6.94 27.44
N PRO A 211 4.60 6.07 28.25
CA PRO A 211 5.86 5.42 27.88
C PRO A 211 5.65 4.44 26.71
N LEU A 212 6.64 4.38 25.82
CA LEU A 212 6.63 3.51 24.65
C LEU A 212 7.49 2.27 24.89
N SER A 213 6.85 1.10 24.85
CA SER A 213 7.49 -0.21 24.75
C SER A 213 8.18 -0.36 23.41
N MET A 214 9.37 -0.95 23.44
CA MET A 214 10.22 -1.10 22.26
C MET A 214 10.21 -2.54 21.76
N ASN A 215 10.71 -2.74 20.54
CA ASN A 215 11.05 -4.03 19.93
C ASN A 215 9.93 -5.06 19.74
N THR A 216 8.74 -4.88 20.32
CA THR A 216 7.63 -5.85 20.20
C THR A 216 6.29 -5.16 19.98
N SER A 217 6.15 -3.92 20.45
CA SER A 217 4.90 -3.16 20.34
C SER A 217 4.79 -2.38 19.04
N THR A 218 3.55 -2.31 18.53
CA THR A 218 3.16 -1.47 17.41
C THR A 218 2.05 -0.53 17.88
N TYR A 219 2.23 0.77 17.66
CA TYR A 219 1.33 1.83 18.09
C TYR A 219 0.55 2.35 16.89
N ARG A 220 -0.76 2.51 17.03
CA ARG A 220 -1.54 3.32 16.09
C ARG A 220 -1.22 4.79 16.37
N VAL A 221 -0.88 5.52 15.31
CA VAL A 221 -0.57 6.95 15.44
C VAL A 221 -1.84 7.79 15.40
N PHE A 222 -2.83 7.35 14.64
CA PHE A 222 -4.13 8.00 14.45
C PHE A 222 -5.29 7.05 14.74
N ASP A 223 -6.51 7.59 14.69
CA ASP A 223 -7.73 6.82 14.82
C ASP A 223 -7.84 5.73 13.75
N GLN A 224 -8.66 4.72 14.05
CA GLN A 224 -8.87 3.61 13.12
C GLN A 224 -9.41 4.12 11.78
N VAL A 225 -8.84 3.60 10.69
CA VAL A 225 -9.30 3.91 9.34
C VAL A 225 -10.63 3.22 9.07
N ASN A 226 -11.57 3.97 8.49
CA ASN A 226 -12.91 3.51 8.13
C ASN A 226 -12.89 2.93 6.71
N ARG A 227 -12.47 1.67 6.57
CA ARG A 227 -12.46 0.94 5.29
C ARG A 227 -13.38 -0.27 5.30
N THR A 228 -14.04 -0.51 4.17
CA THR A 228 -14.79 -1.74 3.88
C THR A 228 -14.08 -2.51 2.77
N THR A 229 -13.95 -3.82 2.93
CA THR A 229 -13.45 -4.70 1.87
C THR A 229 -14.57 -4.99 0.88
N VAL A 230 -14.34 -4.69 -0.39
CA VAL A 230 -15.20 -5.09 -1.50
C VAL A 230 -14.66 -6.40 -2.05
N THR A 231 -15.48 -7.43 -1.98
CA THR A 231 -15.23 -8.70 -2.67
C THR A 231 -15.81 -8.57 -4.06
N ASN A 232 -14.98 -8.74 -5.08
CA ASN A 232 -15.44 -8.85 -6.45
C ASN A 232 -15.25 -10.31 -6.87
N SER A 233 -16.34 -11.05 -7.00
CA SER A 233 -16.33 -12.48 -7.33
C SER A 233 -15.64 -12.79 -8.66
N GLU A 234 -15.51 -11.79 -9.53
CA GLU A 234 -14.89 -11.89 -10.85
C GLU A 234 -13.47 -11.30 -10.88
N ALA A 235 -12.91 -10.85 -9.76
CA ALA A 235 -11.55 -10.32 -9.67
C ALA A 235 -10.64 -11.27 -8.88
N GLU A 236 -9.35 -11.30 -9.26
CA GLU A 236 -8.34 -12.12 -8.59
C GLU A 236 -8.07 -11.70 -7.13
N ALA A 237 -8.45 -10.47 -6.76
CA ALA A 237 -8.27 -9.94 -5.41
C ALA A 237 -9.40 -8.99 -5.02
N SER A 238 -9.71 -9.00 -3.71
CA SER A 238 -10.54 -7.97 -3.08
C SER A 238 -9.78 -6.65 -2.98
N TYR A 239 -10.53 -5.55 -2.90
CA TYR A 239 -9.97 -4.22 -2.66
C TYR A 239 -10.69 -3.55 -1.49
N THR A 240 -10.09 -2.51 -0.92
CA THR A 240 -10.73 -1.73 0.15
C THR A 240 -11.12 -0.35 -0.33
N ILE A 241 -12.28 0.11 0.09
CA ILE A 241 -12.75 1.48 -0.09
C ILE A 241 -12.98 2.13 1.26
N PHE A 242 -12.92 3.45 1.33
CA PHE A 242 -13.40 4.16 2.51
C PHE A 242 -14.90 3.97 2.65
N SER A 243 -15.35 3.54 3.83
CA SER A 243 -16.77 3.35 4.13
C SER A 243 -17.53 4.67 4.15
N ASP A 244 -16.86 5.75 4.58
CA ASP A 244 -17.31 7.13 4.50
C ASP A 244 -16.16 8.00 3.93
N PRO A 245 -16.21 8.40 2.65
CA PRO A 245 -15.17 9.23 2.03
C PRO A 245 -14.98 10.61 2.68
N ASN A 246 -15.99 11.14 3.38
CA ASN A 246 -15.88 12.42 4.09
C ASN A 246 -15.30 12.25 5.50
N ASN A 247 -15.25 11.01 6.00
CA ASN A 247 -14.70 10.68 7.30
C ASN A 247 -13.92 9.36 7.23
N THR A 248 -12.76 9.45 6.57
CA THR A 248 -11.90 8.31 6.27
C THR A 248 -11.26 7.67 7.52
N GLY A 249 -11.30 8.35 8.67
CA GLY A 249 -10.47 8.00 9.84
C GLY A 249 -8.99 8.18 9.55
N GLY A 250 -8.10 7.55 10.32
CA GLY A 250 -6.66 7.64 10.08
C GLY A 250 -6.11 9.06 10.18
N ALA A 251 -5.09 9.36 9.37
CA ALA A 251 -4.48 10.69 9.32
C ALA A 251 -5.46 11.77 8.84
N SER A 252 -5.44 12.95 9.48
CA SER A 252 -6.31 14.08 9.12
C SER A 252 -5.73 14.93 7.98
N GLY A 253 -4.43 14.79 7.75
CA GLY A 253 -3.67 15.48 6.70
C GLY A 253 -2.40 16.12 7.24
N THR A 254 -2.46 16.76 8.40
CA THR A 254 -1.26 17.23 9.11
C THR A 254 -1.48 17.11 10.60
N ASP A 255 -0.68 16.26 11.23
CA ASP A 255 -0.83 15.91 12.64
C ASP A 255 0.51 16.08 13.37
N THR A 256 0.47 16.56 14.62
CA THR A 256 1.66 16.77 15.44
C THR A 256 1.71 15.78 16.59
N LEU A 257 2.81 15.02 16.65
CA LEU A 257 3.13 14.08 17.70
C LEU A 257 4.01 14.76 18.75
N TYR A 258 3.69 14.57 20.03
CA TYR A 258 4.40 15.17 21.15
C TYR A 258 5.21 14.11 21.88
N PHE A 259 6.51 14.08 21.61
CA PHE A 259 7.43 13.18 22.28
C PHE A 259 8.05 13.85 23.51
N SER A 260 8.22 13.07 24.57
CA SER A 260 8.99 13.48 25.73
C SER A 260 9.91 12.37 26.20
N THR A 261 11.00 12.74 26.84
CA THR A 261 11.99 11.80 27.39
C THR A 261 12.25 12.12 28.84
N ASN A 262 12.60 11.10 29.62
CA ASN A 262 13.07 11.23 31.00
C ASN A 262 14.13 10.17 31.28
N TYR A 263 15.05 10.44 32.21
CA TYR A 263 15.93 9.39 32.69
C TYR A 263 15.12 8.48 33.59
N TYR A 264 15.39 7.18 33.55
CA TYR A 264 14.70 6.17 34.33
C TYR A 264 15.72 5.33 35.11
N LYS A 265 15.54 5.23 36.42
CA LYS A 265 16.37 4.40 37.30
C LYS A 265 16.08 2.93 37.07
N THR A 266 17.06 2.16 36.62
CA THR A 266 16.94 0.72 36.37
C THR A 266 17.71 -0.13 37.39
N GLY A 267 18.68 0.46 38.11
CA GLY A 267 19.48 -0.22 39.13
C GLY A 267 19.14 0.22 40.55
N SER A 268 19.58 -0.52 41.56
CA SER A 268 19.46 -0.12 42.96
C SER A 268 20.23 1.18 43.26
N GLU A 269 21.38 1.36 42.62
CA GLU A 269 22.24 2.54 42.70
C GLU A 269 22.46 3.15 41.31
N VAL A 270 22.56 4.48 41.26
CA VAL A 270 22.90 5.24 40.04
C VAL A 270 24.29 5.84 40.21
N THR A 271 25.20 5.52 39.29
CA THR A 271 26.55 6.10 39.30
C THR A 271 26.68 7.29 38.34
N PRO A 272 27.51 8.31 38.65
CA PRO A 272 27.71 9.44 37.75
C PRO A 272 28.39 9.03 36.44
N GLY A 273 27.97 9.65 35.34
CA GLY A 273 28.58 9.46 34.03
C GLY A 273 27.78 10.13 32.91
N THR A 274 28.23 9.92 31.66
CA THR A 274 27.49 10.31 30.46
C THR A 274 26.26 9.40 30.29
N ALA A 275 25.16 9.97 29.80
CA ALA A 275 23.87 9.28 29.68
C ALA A 275 23.23 9.53 28.31
N ASN A 276 23.96 9.20 27.24
CA ASN A 276 23.45 9.27 25.88
C ASN A 276 22.70 8.00 25.53
N ALA A 277 21.59 8.10 24.80
CA ALA A 277 20.83 6.96 24.30
C ALA A 277 20.36 7.25 22.86
N SER A 278 20.08 6.20 22.09
CA SER A 278 19.57 6.32 20.73
C SER A 278 18.61 5.18 20.40
N GLY A 279 17.69 5.44 19.48
CA GLY A 279 16.72 4.48 18.99
C GLY A 279 16.15 4.92 17.65
N THR A 280 15.40 4.04 17.00
CA THR A 280 14.76 4.29 15.71
C THR A 280 13.25 4.22 15.86
N ILE A 281 12.57 5.24 15.35
CA ILE A 281 11.12 5.27 15.18
C ILE A 281 10.84 4.86 13.74
N THR A 282 10.12 3.76 13.54
CA THR A 282 9.71 3.29 12.22
C THR A 282 8.21 3.52 12.04
N PHE A 283 7.85 4.30 11.03
CA PHE A 283 6.47 4.44 10.59
C PHE A 283 6.17 3.42 9.48
N THR A 284 4.99 2.82 9.51
CA THR A 284 4.51 1.86 8.52
C THR A 284 3.12 2.26 8.07
N TYR A 285 2.88 2.21 6.75
CA TYR A 285 1.62 2.59 6.11
C TYR A 285 0.93 1.33 5.56
N ASN A 286 -0.38 1.23 5.74
CA ASN A 286 -1.18 0.09 5.25
C ASN A 286 -2.62 0.44 4.84
#